data_AF-A0A9D1WC37-F1
#
_entry.id   AF-A0A9D1WC37-F1
#
_cell.length_a   1.000
_cell.length_b   1.000
_cell.length_c   1.000
_cell.angle_alpha   90.00
_cell.angle_beta   90.00
_cell.angle_gamma   90.00
#
_symmetry.space_group_name_H-M   'P 1'
#
loop_
_entity.id
_entity.type
_entity.pdbx_description
1 polymer ?
#
loop_
_entity_poly.entity_id
_entity_poly.type
_entity_poly.pdbx_seq_one_letter_code
_entity_poly.pdbx_strand_id
1 'polypeptide(L)'
;MGQFLAWKKGLALAALLVSASLTAPAWAEEDELSPTYTQCMINSDGSTGSIMACLQEAYDYWDAELNANYKAAQNYCNLYKEDEGAEAAQDCLNKLKTAQRNWLKYRDGMAKVSSFTSANRGGSMESIDVLYNQVLIVRAQALLIAPPSLE
;
A
#
# COMPACT_ATOMS: atom_id res chain seq x y z
N MET A 1 76.26 -6.55 30.04
CA MET A 1 76.11 -7.39 28.83
C MET A 1 74.72 -8.00 28.90
N GLY A 2 73.73 -7.81 28.02
CA GLY A 2 73.60 -7.06 26.77
C GLY A 2 72.11 -6.79 26.49
N GLN A 3 71.82 -5.83 25.61
CA GLN A 3 70.49 -5.53 25.07
C GLN A 3 70.08 -6.57 24.03
N PHE A 4 68.85 -7.10 24.06
CA PHE A 4 68.11 -7.61 22.88
C PHE A 4 66.61 -7.56 23.24
N LEU A 5 65.84 -6.62 22.69
CA LEU A 5 65.07 -6.70 21.44
C LEU A 5 63.89 -7.68 21.47
N ALA A 6 62.79 -7.18 20.90
CA ALA A 6 61.66 -7.93 20.33
C ALA A 6 60.52 -8.33 21.28
N TRP A 7 59.76 -7.33 21.74
CA TRP A 7 58.31 -7.55 21.94
C TRP A 7 57.49 -6.36 21.43
N LYS A 8 57.75 -6.00 20.16
CA LYS A 8 56.78 -5.29 19.33
C LYS A 8 56.46 -6.21 18.17
N LYS A 9 55.17 -6.33 17.85
CA LYS A 9 54.55 -7.13 16.76
C LYS A 9 54.04 -8.49 17.24
N GLY A 10 52.87 -8.48 17.86
CA GLY A 10 52.10 -9.68 18.17
C GLY A 10 50.61 -9.40 17.99
N LEU A 11 50.14 -9.57 16.75
CA LEU A 11 48.75 -9.79 16.36
C LEU A 11 47.71 -8.68 16.69
N ALA A 12 47.81 -7.56 16.00
CA ALA A 12 46.66 -6.70 15.66
C ALA A 12 45.83 -7.33 14.50
N LEU A 13 45.43 -8.60 14.62
CA LEU A 13 44.82 -9.38 13.53
C LEU A 13 43.62 -10.26 13.98
N ALA A 14 42.99 -9.94 15.11
CA ALA A 14 41.85 -10.71 15.63
C ALA A 14 40.54 -9.90 15.72
N ALA A 15 40.43 -8.77 15.02
CA ALA A 15 39.25 -7.89 15.09
C ALA A 15 38.50 -7.70 13.76
N LEU A 16 38.87 -8.42 12.68
CA LEU A 16 38.31 -8.18 11.34
C LEU A 16 37.48 -9.35 10.77
N LEU A 17 37.03 -10.31 11.58
CA LEU A 17 36.35 -11.53 11.11
C LEU A 17 35.00 -11.84 11.78
N VAL A 18 34.33 -10.86 12.40
CA VAL A 18 33.00 -11.06 13.05
C VAL A 18 31.89 -10.16 12.45
N SER A 19 32.14 -9.52 11.31
CA SER A 19 31.15 -8.69 10.61
C SER A 19 30.80 -9.24 9.21
N ALA A 20 30.66 -10.57 9.11
CA ALA A 20 29.84 -11.19 8.09
C ALA A 20 28.45 -11.47 8.70
N SER A 21 27.77 -10.40 9.14
CA SER A 21 26.33 -10.45 9.38
C SER A 21 25.69 -10.88 8.06
N LEU A 22 25.01 -12.02 8.09
CA LEU A 22 24.12 -12.50 7.05
C LEU A 22 23.13 -11.37 6.72
N THR A 23 23.42 -10.56 5.71
CA THR A 23 22.38 -9.81 5.01
C THR A 23 21.64 -10.85 4.18
N ALA A 24 20.75 -11.60 4.82
CA ALA A 24 19.68 -12.23 4.07
C ALA A 24 19.02 -11.09 3.29
N PRO A 25 18.90 -11.16 1.96
CA PRO A 25 18.01 -10.25 1.27
C PRO A 25 16.65 -10.43 1.94
N ALA A 26 16.18 -9.39 2.62
CA ALA A 26 14.77 -9.28 2.94
C ALA A 26 14.10 -9.16 1.58
N TRP A 27 13.68 -10.29 1.02
CA TRP A 27 12.68 -10.29 -0.03
C TRP A 27 11.48 -9.66 0.64
N ALA A 28 11.27 -8.35 0.41
CA ALA A 28 9.99 -7.76 0.68
C ALA A 28 8.99 -8.65 -0.04
N GLU A 29 8.09 -9.28 0.72
CA GLU A 29 6.92 -9.91 0.13
C GLU A 29 6.25 -8.80 -0.69
N GLU A 30 6.32 -8.91 -2.01
CA GLU A 30 5.59 -7.98 -2.87
C GLU A 30 4.12 -8.22 -2.56
N ASP A 31 3.54 -7.34 -1.75
CA ASP A 31 2.12 -7.38 -1.44
C ASP A 31 1.36 -7.47 -2.77
N GLU A 32 0.67 -8.60 -2.96
CA GLU A 32 -0.15 -8.83 -4.13
C GLU A 32 -1.11 -7.64 -4.32
N LEU A 33 -1.28 -7.18 -5.57
CA LEU A 33 -2.07 -5.97 -5.85
C LEU A 33 -3.46 -6.07 -5.23
N SER A 34 -4.10 -7.22 -5.35
CA SER A 34 -5.29 -7.71 -4.65
C SER A 34 -5.15 -9.23 -4.51
N PRO A 35 -5.98 -9.91 -3.69
CA PRO A 35 -6.10 -11.36 -3.79
C PRO A 35 -6.34 -11.77 -5.25
N THR A 36 -5.76 -12.89 -5.64
CA THR A 36 -5.90 -13.52 -6.97
C THR A 36 -5.32 -12.74 -8.16
N TYR A 37 -4.81 -11.51 -7.98
CA TYR A 37 -4.27 -10.70 -9.07
C TYR A 37 -3.12 -11.39 -9.82
N THR A 38 -2.15 -11.95 -9.10
CA THR A 38 -1.00 -12.66 -9.69
C THR A 38 -1.48 -13.87 -10.49
N GLN A 39 -2.45 -14.60 -9.94
CA GLN A 39 -3.03 -15.76 -10.63
C GLN A 39 -3.80 -15.35 -11.89
N CYS A 40 -4.52 -14.23 -11.86
CA CYS A 40 -5.16 -13.67 -13.04
C CYS A 40 -4.12 -13.28 -14.10
N MET A 41 -3.06 -12.59 -13.70
CA MET A 41 -1.98 -12.15 -14.59
C MET A 41 -1.28 -13.34 -15.27
N ILE A 42 -1.02 -14.43 -14.55
CA ILE A 42 -0.48 -15.69 -15.12
C ILE A 42 -1.40 -16.26 -16.20
N ASN A 43 -2.72 -16.15 -16.01
CA ASN A 43 -3.74 -16.68 -16.92
C ASN A 43 -4.11 -15.70 -18.04
N SER A 44 -3.54 -14.49 -18.04
CA SER A 44 -3.98 -13.39 -18.91
C SER A 44 -3.55 -13.52 -20.38
N ASP A 45 -2.85 -14.58 -20.78
CA ASP A 45 -2.25 -14.76 -22.13
C ASP A 45 -1.32 -13.62 -22.64
N GLY A 46 -1.10 -12.58 -21.83
CA GLY A 46 -0.29 -11.41 -22.17
C GLY A 46 -1.02 -10.37 -23.04
N SER A 47 -2.29 -10.58 -23.40
CA SER A 47 -3.04 -9.57 -24.16
C SER A 47 -3.43 -8.38 -23.27
N THR A 48 -3.44 -7.18 -23.87
CA THR A 48 -3.87 -5.96 -23.17
C THR A 48 -5.27 -6.10 -22.59
N GLY A 49 -6.20 -6.73 -23.30
CA GLY A 49 -7.59 -6.90 -22.83
C GLY A 49 -7.67 -7.71 -21.54
N SER A 50 -6.95 -8.83 -21.47
CA SER A 50 -6.91 -9.68 -20.29
C SER A 50 -6.17 -9.03 -19.12
N ILE A 51 -5.07 -8.32 -19.38
CA ILE A 51 -4.36 -7.55 -18.34
C ILE A 51 -5.28 -6.48 -17.73
N MET A 52 -6.01 -5.74 -18.56
CA MET A 52 -6.98 -4.75 -18.10
C MET A 52 -8.11 -5.40 -17.29
N ALA A 53 -8.56 -6.61 -17.66
CA ALA A 53 -9.55 -7.34 -16.90
C ALA A 53 -9.04 -7.74 -15.49
N CYS A 54 -7.80 -8.21 -15.38
CA CYS A 54 -7.19 -8.52 -14.08
C CYS A 54 -7.07 -7.27 -13.18
N LEU A 55 -6.70 -6.13 -13.76
CA LEU A 55 -6.66 -4.87 -13.03
C LEU A 55 -8.05 -4.38 -12.62
N GLN A 56 -9.07 -4.61 -13.44
CA GLN A 56 -10.45 -4.28 -13.09
C GLN A 56 -10.95 -5.14 -11.92
N GLU A 57 -10.64 -6.43 -11.91
CA GLU A 57 -10.95 -7.31 -10.77
C GLU A 57 -10.28 -6.82 -9.48
N ALA A 58 -9.01 -6.41 -9.56
CA ALA A 58 -8.31 -5.82 -8.44
C ALA A 58 -8.93 -4.49 -7.98
N TYR A 59 -9.36 -3.64 -8.91
CA TYR A 59 -10.07 -2.40 -8.60
C TYR A 59 -11.38 -2.69 -7.84
N ASP A 60 -12.18 -3.61 -8.36
CA ASP A 60 -13.49 -3.96 -7.81
C ASP A 60 -13.36 -4.56 -6.41
N TYR A 61 -12.33 -5.39 -6.19
CA TYR A 61 -11.98 -5.90 -4.86
C TYR A 61 -11.72 -4.74 -3.88
N TRP A 62 -10.85 -3.81 -4.23
CA TRP A 62 -10.52 -2.70 -3.32
C TRP A 62 -11.65 -1.70 -3.14
N ASP A 63 -12.52 -1.50 -4.14
CA ASP A 63 -13.71 -0.67 -3.95
C ASP A 63 -14.71 -1.33 -2.98
N ALA A 64 -14.86 -2.65 -3.05
CA ALA A 64 -15.65 -3.40 -2.08
C ALA A 64 -15.06 -3.28 -0.65
N GLU A 65 -13.75 -3.49 -0.49
CA GLU A 65 -13.05 -3.34 0.78
C GLU A 65 -13.15 -1.90 1.31
N LEU A 66 -12.97 -0.90 0.46
CA LEU A 66 -13.14 0.51 0.83
C LEU A 66 -14.53 0.79 1.41
N ASN A 67 -15.57 0.27 0.76
CA ASN A 67 -16.94 0.46 1.21
C ASN A 67 -17.24 -0.31 2.52
N ALA A 68 -16.65 -1.50 2.69
CA ALA A 68 -16.73 -2.26 3.93
C ALA A 68 -16.04 -1.52 5.09
N ASN A 69 -14.80 -1.06 4.86
CA ASN A 69 -14.02 -0.33 5.84
C ASN A 69 -14.64 1.02 6.19
N TYR A 70 -15.28 1.70 5.25
CA TYR A 70 -16.03 2.92 5.54
C TYR A 70 -17.18 2.67 6.54
N LYS A 71 -17.93 1.58 6.37
CA LYS A 71 -18.98 1.18 7.34
C LYS A 71 -18.38 0.79 8.69
N ALA A 72 -17.27 0.06 8.68
CA ALA A 72 -16.57 -0.32 9.90
C ALA A 72 -16.05 0.91 10.67
N ALA A 73 -15.50 1.91 9.97
CA ALA A 73 -15.08 3.18 10.55
C ALA A 73 -16.26 3.98 11.12
N GLN A 74 -17.43 3.95 10.48
CA GLN A 74 -18.65 4.54 11.05
C GLN A 74 -19.06 3.85 12.35
N ASN A 75 -18.97 2.51 12.41
CA ASN A 75 -19.24 1.76 13.63
C ASN A 75 -18.22 2.08 14.73
N TYR A 76 -16.94 2.19 14.38
CA TYR A 76 -15.89 2.62 15.31
C TYR A 76 -16.16 4.02 15.87
N CYS A 77 -16.56 4.98 15.03
CA CYS A 77 -16.98 6.31 15.49
C CYS A 77 -18.18 6.25 16.46
N ASN A 78 -19.06 5.25 16.37
CA ASN A 78 -20.19 5.12 17.28
C ASN A 78 -19.80 4.63 18.67
N LEU A 79 -18.63 3.98 18.84
CA LEU A 79 -18.14 3.52 20.15
C LEU A 79 -17.87 4.69 21.10
N TYR A 80 -17.43 5.84 20.55
CA TYR A 80 -17.28 7.10 21.30
C TYR A 80 -18.54 7.54 22.04
N LYS A 81 -19.72 7.07 21.62
CA LYS A 81 -20.98 7.41 22.29
C LYS A 81 -21.01 6.92 23.74
N GLU A 82 -20.41 5.77 24.01
CA GLU A 82 -20.36 5.17 25.34
C GLU A 82 -19.23 5.79 26.19
N ASP A 83 -18.08 6.06 25.59
CA ASP A 83 -16.87 6.53 26.30
C ASP A 83 -16.81 8.04 26.48
N GLU A 84 -17.16 8.81 25.44
CA GLU A 84 -16.95 10.26 25.34
C GLU A 84 -18.26 11.05 25.12
N GLY A 85 -19.36 10.36 24.85
CA GLY A 85 -20.69 10.92 24.68
C GLY A 85 -21.12 11.14 23.22
N ALA A 86 -22.41 11.47 23.03
CA ALA A 86 -23.02 11.53 21.71
C ALA A 86 -22.44 12.61 20.78
N GLU A 87 -21.94 13.71 21.33
CA GLU A 87 -21.32 14.80 20.55
C GLU A 87 -20.00 14.35 19.91
N ALA A 88 -19.15 13.63 20.66
CA ALA A 88 -17.88 13.09 20.18
C ALA A 88 -18.09 12.10 19.03
N ALA A 89 -19.02 11.15 19.19
CA ALA A 89 -19.39 10.22 18.12
C ALA A 89 -19.88 10.94 16.85
N GLN A 90 -20.72 11.97 17.02
CA GLN A 90 -21.25 12.74 15.90
C GLN A 90 -20.17 13.55 15.17
N ASP A 91 -19.23 14.14 15.91
CA ASP A 91 -18.08 14.85 15.35
C ASP A 91 -17.16 13.90 14.56
N CYS A 92 -16.86 12.71 15.07
CA CYS A 92 -16.12 11.66 14.36
C CYS A 92 -16.79 11.30 13.02
N LEU A 93 -18.10 11.00 13.03
CA LEU A 93 -18.87 10.67 11.83
C LEU A 93 -18.85 11.81 10.80
N ASN A 94 -18.94 13.07 11.24
CA ASN A 94 -18.91 14.23 10.36
C ASN A 94 -17.53 14.42 9.70
N LYS A 95 -16.45 14.24 10.47
CA LYS A 95 -15.07 14.29 9.96
C LYS A 95 -14.82 13.18 8.94
N LEU A 96 -15.19 11.93 9.26
CA LEU A 96 -15.07 10.78 8.36
C LEU A 96 -15.82 11.01 7.03
N LYS A 97 -17.08 11.45 7.11
CA LYS A 97 -17.91 11.75 5.94
C LYS A 97 -17.33 12.87 5.07
N THR A 98 -16.81 13.92 5.69
CA THR A 98 -16.21 15.06 4.98
C THR A 98 -14.91 14.66 4.29
N ALA A 99 -14.04 13.93 4.99
CA ALA A 99 -12.79 13.43 4.44
C ALA A 99 -13.04 12.50 3.23
N GLN A 100 -13.94 11.51 3.37
CA GLN A 100 -14.24 10.57 2.30
C GLN A 100 -14.82 11.27 1.04
N ARG A 101 -15.70 12.26 1.22
CA ARG A 101 -16.23 13.06 0.10
C ARG A 101 -15.14 13.87 -0.61
N ASN A 102 -14.21 14.44 0.13
CA ASN A 102 -13.10 15.19 -0.45
C ASN A 102 -12.15 14.25 -1.21
N TRP A 103 -11.89 13.07 -0.68
CA TRP A 103 -11.11 12.05 -1.37
C TRP A 103 -11.79 11.60 -2.68
N LEU A 104 -13.10 11.36 -2.69
CA LEU A 104 -13.83 11.01 -3.92
C LEU A 104 -13.67 12.09 -5.01
N LYS A 105 -13.77 13.38 -4.63
CA LYS A 105 -13.54 14.49 -5.57
C LYS A 105 -12.12 14.48 -6.13
N TYR A 106 -11.12 14.23 -5.30
CA TYR A 106 -9.73 14.11 -5.73
C TYR A 106 -9.55 12.93 -6.69
N ARG A 107 -9.99 11.72 -6.31
CA ARG A 107 -9.93 10.51 -7.12
C ARG A 107 -10.59 10.72 -8.49
N ASP A 108 -11.83 11.19 -8.50
CA ASP A 108 -12.59 11.37 -9.74
C ASP A 108 -12.02 12.51 -10.61
N GLY A 109 -11.47 13.56 -9.98
CA GLY A 109 -10.76 14.63 -10.68
C GLY A 109 -9.49 14.13 -11.36
N MET A 110 -8.67 13.35 -10.65
CA MET A 110 -7.45 12.76 -11.20
C MET A 110 -7.75 11.73 -12.28
N ALA A 111 -8.78 10.91 -12.11
CA ALA A 111 -9.21 9.93 -13.12
C ALA A 111 -9.63 10.60 -14.44
N LYS A 112 -10.27 11.76 -14.39
CA LYS A 112 -10.61 12.54 -15.60
C LYS A 112 -9.36 13.04 -16.32
N VAL A 113 -8.38 13.55 -15.58
CA VAL A 113 -7.12 14.03 -16.17
C VAL A 113 -6.35 12.86 -16.81
N SER A 114 -6.19 11.75 -16.09
CA SER A 114 -5.44 10.59 -16.59
C SER A 114 -6.13 9.92 -17.79
N SER A 115 -7.46 9.83 -17.77
CA SER A 115 -8.23 9.31 -18.92
C SER A 115 -8.09 10.24 -20.13
N PHE A 116 -8.13 11.56 -19.93
CA PHE A 116 -7.94 12.52 -21.00
C PHE A 116 -6.53 12.42 -21.62
N THR A 117 -5.48 12.30 -20.80
CA THR A 117 -4.11 12.17 -21.30
C THR A 117 -3.90 10.84 -22.03
N SER A 118 -4.41 9.73 -21.47
CA SER A 118 -4.33 8.41 -22.09
C SER A 118 -5.06 8.37 -23.44
N ALA A 119 -6.30 8.90 -23.51
CA ALA A 119 -7.08 8.89 -24.75
C ALA A 119 -6.50 9.77 -25.88
N ASN A 120 -5.79 10.85 -25.54
CA ASN A 120 -5.28 11.81 -26.54
C ASN A 120 -3.81 11.61 -26.90
N ARG A 121 -3.02 10.97 -26.03
CA ARG A 121 -1.55 10.84 -26.20
C ARG A 121 -1.01 9.45 -25.89
N GLY A 122 -1.82 8.58 -25.32
CA GLY A 122 -1.41 7.26 -24.86
C GLY A 122 -1.66 6.15 -25.90
N GLY A 123 -0.96 5.04 -25.70
CA GLY A 123 -1.28 3.75 -26.30
C GLY A 123 -1.87 2.79 -25.25
N SER A 124 -2.04 1.53 -25.61
CA SER A 124 -2.55 0.48 -24.70
C SER A 124 -1.78 0.38 -23.38
N MET A 125 -0.47 0.58 -23.40
CA MET A 125 0.36 0.60 -22.18
C MET A 125 -0.05 1.71 -21.22
N GLU A 126 -0.31 2.92 -21.73
CA GLU A 126 -0.75 4.04 -20.90
C GLU A 126 -2.13 3.76 -20.29
N SER A 127 -3.02 3.07 -21.01
CA SER A 127 -4.31 2.66 -20.45
C SER A 127 -4.17 1.65 -19.31
N ILE A 128 -3.22 0.71 -19.41
CA ILE A 128 -2.86 -0.23 -18.34
C ILE A 128 -2.35 0.55 -17.12
N ASP A 129 -1.41 1.48 -17.32
CA ASP A 129 -0.84 2.28 -16.23
C ASP A 129 -1.90 3.13 -15.53
N VAL A 130 -2.81 3.74 -16.29
CA VAL A 130 -3.93 4.51 -15.71
C VAL A 130 -4.80 3.64 -14.82
N LEU A 131 -5.17 2.44 -15.27
CA LEU A 131 -6.01 1.54 -14.47
C LEU A 131 -5.25 1.01 -13.25
N TYR A 132 -3.98 0.63 -13.39
CA TYR A 132 -3.14 0.21 -12.27
C TYR A 132 -3.06 1.29 -11.18
N ASN A 133 -2.83 2.55 -11.56
CA ASN A 133 -2.82 3.66 -10.61
C ASN A 133 -4.19 3.90 -9.96
N GLN A 134 -5.29 3.64 -10.68
CA GLN A 134 -6.64 3.66 -10.10
C GLN A 134 -6.86 2.55 -9.07
N VAL A 135 -6.28 1.37 -9.26
CA VAL A 135 -6.30 0.32 -8.22
C VAL A 135 -5.54 0.79 -6.97
N LEU A 136 -4.32 1.32 -7.16
CA LEU A 136 -3.47 1.75 -6.04
C LEU A 136 -4.11 2.84 -5.18
N ILE A 137 -4.74 3.85 -5.79
CA ILE A 137 -5.39 4.93 -5.03
C ILE A 137 -6.58 4.42 -4.22
N VAL A 138 -7.36 3.46 -4.74
CA VAL A 138 -8.49 2.87 -4.02
C VAL A 138 -7.99 1.95 -2.91
N ARG A 139 -7.00 1.11 -3.18
CA ARG A 139 -6.31 0.28 -2.16
C ARG A 139 -5.78 1.12 -1.01
N ALA A 140 -5.05 2.19 -1.32
CA ALA A 140 -4.46 3.06 -0.30
C ALA A 140 -5.54 3.67 0.60
N GLN A 141 -6.66 4.12 0.01
CA GLN A 141 -7.77 4.66 0.80
C GLN A 141 -8.46 3.57 1.63
N ALA A 142 -8.68 2.38 1.06
CA ALA A 142 -9.32 1.26 1.76
C ALA A 142 -8.56 0.89 3.04
N LEU A 143 -7.23 0.84 2.95
CA LEU A 143 -6.34 0.56 4.07
C LEU A 143 -6.27 1.72 5.07
N LEU A 144 -6.23 2.97 4.58
CA LEU A 144 -6.16 4.15 5.44
C LEU A 144 -7.39 4.31 6.34
N ILE A 145 -8.58 3.96 5.83
CA ILE A 145 -9.83 4.10 6.60
C ILE A 145 -10.23 2.83 7.35
N ALA A 146 -9.46 1.74 7.22
CA ALA A 146 -9.70 0.54 8.00
C ALA A 146 -9.58 0.88 9.50
N PRO A 147 -10.60 0.59 10.33
CA PRO A 147 -10.47 0.82 11.76
C PRO A 147 -9.37 -0.08 12.33
N PRO A 148 -8.70 0.33 13.43
CA PRO A 148 -7.75 -0.53 14.11
C PRO A 148 -8.42 -1.84 14.50
N SER A 149 -7.69 -2.95 14.39
CA SER A 149 -8.14 -4.25 14.88
C SER A 149 -8.47 -4.12 16.37
N LEU A 150 -9.73 -4.38 16.72
CA LEU A 150 -10.16 -4.49 18.11
C LEU A 150 -9.62 -5.81 18.64
N GLU A 151 -8.51 -5.76 19.39
CA GLU A 151 -8.05 -6.88 20.23
C GLU A 151 -8.92 -7.00 21.50
#